data_AF-A0A7Y2IR55-F1
#
_entry.id   AF-A0A7Y2IR55-F1
#
_cell.length_a   1.000
_cell.length_b   1.000
_cell.length_c   1.000
_cell.angle_alpha   90.00
_cell.angle_beta   90.00
_cell.angle_gamma   90.00
#
_symmetry.space_group_name_H-M   'P 1'
#
loop_
_entity.id
_entity.type
_entity.pdbx_description
1 polymer ?
#
loop_
_entity_poly.entity_id
_entity_poly.type
_entity_poly.pdbx_seq_one_letter_code
_entity_poly.pdbx_strand_id
1 'polypeptide(L)' 'VARKAIGVVIEGVLEYRDGVTNFVAHRFVEWPMTPGGWRSRDFR' A
#
# COMPACT_ATOMS: atom_id res chain seq x y z
N VAL A 1 10.93 -8.24 -10.53
CA VAL A 1 10.18 -9.19 -9.66
C VAL A 1 9.45 -8.38 -8.59
N ALA A 2 8.13 -8.25 -8.67
CA ALA A 2 7.33 -7.58 -7.63
C ALA A 2 6.96 -8.61 -6.56
N ARG A 3 7.38 -8.38 -5.30
CA ARG A 3 7.01 -9.24 -4.17
C ARG A 3 5.69 -8.75 -3.59
N LYS A 4 4.67 -9.61 -3.56
CA LYS A 4 3.40 -9.32 -2.88
C LYS A 4 3.66 -9.35 -1.36
N ALA A 5 3.65 -8.19 -0.72
CA ALA A 5 3.65 -8.08 0.73
C ALA A 5 2.21 -7.85 1.21
N ILE A 6 1.71 -8.74 2.06
CA ILE A 6 0.43 -8.53 2.75
C ILE A 6 0.71 -7.57 3.91
N GLY A 7 -0.05 -6.48 4.03
CA GLY A 7 0.10 -5.52 5.12
C GLY A 7 1.29 -4.56 4.97
N VAL A 8 1.14 -3.56 4.09
CA VAL A 8 2.08 -2.44 3.98
C VAL A 8 1.28 -1.14 4.11
N VAL A 9 1.75 -0.22 4.94
CA VAL A 9 1.31 1.18 4.91
C VAL A 9 2.22 1.91 3.93
N ILE A 10 1.62 2.67 3.02
CA ILE A 10 2.37 3.55 2.12
C ILE A 10 2.20 4.98 2.61
N GLU A 11 3.31 5.63 2.94
CA GLU A 11 3.36 7.05 3.26
C GLU A 11 3.76 7.83 2.01
N GLY A 12 3.07 8.92 1.73
CA GLY A 12 3.26 9.68 0.50
C GLY A 12 2.42 10.94 0.49
N VAL A 13 2.41 11.59 -0.67
CA VAL A 13 1.63 12.81 -0.91
C VAL A 13 0.73 12.64 -2.13
N LEU A 14 -0.41 13.31 -2.10
CA LEU A 14 -1.25 13.46 -3.28
C LEU A 14 -0.78 14.69 -4.05
N GLU A 15 -0.48 14.51 -5.33
CA GLU A 15 -0.12 15.59 -6.23
C GLU A 15 -1.10 15.63 -7.39
N TYR A 16 -1.56 16.81 -7.76
CA TYR A 16 -2.33 17.01 -8.98
C TYR A 16 -1.43 17.56 -10.08
N ARG A 17 -1.26 16.80 -11.17
CA ARG A 17 -0.44 17.17 -12.33
C ARG A 17 -1.13 16.71 -13.61
N ASP A 18 -1.14 17.58 -14.61
CA ASP A 18 -1.66 17.29 -15.96
C ASP A 18 -3.08 16.67 -15.98
N GLY A 19 -3.96 17.15 -15.10
CA GLY A 19 -5.33 16.66 -15.01
C GLY A 19 -5.54 15.43 -14.11
N VAL A 20 -4.47 14.87 -13.55
CA VAL A 20 -4.49 13.59 -12.81
C VAL A 20 -4.03 13.78 -11.36
N THR A 21 -4.79 13.20 -10.43
CA THR A 21 -4.37 13.06 -9.03
C THR A 21 -3.52 11.81 -8.88
N ASN A 22 -2.25 12.00 -8.56
CA ASN A 22 -1.26 10.95 -8.36
C ASN A 22 -0.97 10.80 -6.87
N PHE A 23 -0.80 9.57 -6.41
CA PHE A 23 -0.23 9.31 -5.09
C PHE A 23 1.25 8.98 -5.24
N VAL A 24 2.11 9.88 -4.77
CA VAL A 24 3.57 9.73 -4.82
C VAL A 24 4.04 9.09 -3.51
N ALA A 25 4.46 7.84 -3.58
CA ALA A 25 4.95 7.08 -2.44
C ALA A 25 6.36 7.52 -2.03
N HIS A 26 6.56 7.85 -0.76
CA HIS A 26 7.86 8.16 -0.17
C HIS A 26 8.43 7.01 0.65
N ARG A 27 7.56 6.30 1.40
CA ARG A 27 7.98 5.20 2.26
C ARG A 27 6.97 4.06 2.26
N PHE A 28 7.51 2.86 2.39
CA PHE A 28 6.77 1.63 2.65
C PHE A 28 7.13 1.17 4.04
N VAL A 29 6.14 1.05 4.92
CA VAL A 29 6.33 0.49 6.26
C VAL A 29 5.46 -0.74 6.43
N GLU A 30 5.98 -1.71 7.18
CA GLU A 30 5.21 -2.89 7.52
C GLU A 30 3.99 -2.48 8.35
N TRP A 31 2.81 -2.93 7.92
CA TRP A 31 1.59 -2.70 8.69
C TRP A 31 1.70 -3.54 9.97
N PRO A 32 1.53 -2.96 11.18
CA PRO A 32 1.58 -3.73 12.41
C PRO A 32 0.40 -4.73 12.43
N MET A 33 0.67 -5.97 12.07
CA MET A 33 -0.33 -7.03 12.03
C MET A 33 -0.53 -7.58 13.45
N THR A 34 -1.78 -7.63 13.91
CA THR A 34 -2.13 -8.43 15.09
C THR A 34 -1.93 -9.92 14.75
N PRO A 35 -1.30 -10.73 15.63
CA PRO A 35 -1.25 -12.18 15.44
C PRO A 35 -2.67 -12.74 15.29
N GLY A 36 -2.97 -13.34 14.13
CA GLY A 36 -4.32 -13.78 13.74
C GLY A 36 -5.05 -12.90 12.71
N GLY A 37 -4.41 -11.82 12.24
CA GLY A 37 -4.99 -10.80 11.35
C GLY A 37 -5.27 -11.27 9.91
N TRP A 38 -6.48 -10.91 9.46
CA TRP A 38 -7.05 -10.86 8.11
C TRP A 38 -6.36 -11.63 6.97
N ARG A 39 -7.04 -12.69 6.50
CA ARG A 39 -6.68 -13.36 5.25
C ARG A 39 -6.94 -12.43 4.08
N SER A 40 -5.99 -12.36 3.15
CA SER A 40 -6.21 -11.70 1.85
C SER A 40 -7.49 -12.27 1.21
N ARG A 41 -8.49 -11.42 0.96
CA ARG A 41 -9.62 -11.75 0.08
C ARG A 41 -9.13 -11.65 -1.36
N ASP A 42 -8.18 -12.51 -1.72
CA ASP A 42 -7.85 -12.69 -3.13
C ASP A 42 -9.08 -13.27 -3.81
N PHE A 43 -9.68 -12.51 -4.71
CA PHE A 43 -10.72 -12.98 -5.62
C PHE A 43 -10.02 -13.71 -6.76
N ARG A 44 -9.62 -14.96 -6.52
CA ARG A 44 -9.29 -15.89 -7.60
C ARG A 44 -10.46 -16.84 -7.79
#